data_AF-A0A818XJW0-F1
#
_entry.id   AF-A0A818XJW0-F1
#
_cell.length_a   1.000
_cell.length_b   1.000
_cell.length_c   1.000
_cell.angle_alpha   90.00
_cell.angle_beta   90.00
_cell.angle_gamma   90.00
#
_symmetry.space_group_name_H-M   'P 1'
#
loop_
_entity.id
_entity.type
_entity.pdbx_description
1 polymer ?
#
loop_
_entity_poly.entity_id
_entity_poly.type
_entity_poly.pdbx_seq_one_letter_code
_entity_poly.pdbx_strand_id
1 'polypeptide(L)'
;MAKDALELIDHLGWSQCHVVGISMGGMIALEFALLANRRILSLTLMATHAGGLIGQAPLIGMYHIIRSFMIRDDDELVKNALDMLYGRKTLNDPDKRQYFYDYHLERFRTRVPLSMVGSFGHMFAVQRHYINYADLLKIRYSNFPCLVMVGTEDRLVRETNSYMLQRTLGCRLVKLEHAGHDVIGECAEQVNQELLEFFESIDLKSHPSQISSEYAAEVRALELCCQHRTHCFVYNLVGFFKNHFQISSYTFTYQYGWHMLNSVGCHVYNQIINNNILQLLNENNNDEFIYYIFERLRRFMVLPENIFLPLQYKLPTIKNSYNDFYLDSTIYKMDKTWINYVRIPWFCFTPTRLIVKPFKFMRSNRVFRYVSNVSQSMALVEFRDDTGSAYFSKELVAFLKYYLNNGFWFGNRHYIYLHHAQSQVRQKQFYFYCEDEGKMTRETLESWMGNFDDERLPAKNTARRTQPFSSTEVTIEIDRKLVDVIPDLRTTDGKYNFTDGVGQISSDLNHMIHKSIGINVEKGEYVSSVLQIRYGGCKGTIAINPQLDGKKKQLLIRPSMNKFKCEHQTLELCKRSLRRK
;
A
#
# COMPACT_ATOMS: atom_id res chain seq x y z
N MET A 1 -33.10 -10.84 0.20
CA MET A 1 -33.11 -9.99 -1.01
C MET A 1 -32.08 -10.43 -2.05
N ALA A 2 -30.76 -10.30 -1.83
CA ALA A 2 -29.77 -10.76 -2.84
C ALA A 2 -29.80 -12.28 -3.05
N LYS A 3 -29.99 -13.07 -1.98
CA LYS A 3 -30.22 -14.53 -2.08
C LYS A 3 -31.50 -14.85 -2.83
N ASP A 4 -32.58 -14.13 -2.54
CA ASP A 4 -33.88 -14.31 -3.19
C ASP A 4 -33.77 -14.04 -4.71
N ALA A 5 -32.96 -13.05 -5.13
CA ALA A 5 -32.67 -12.82 -6.54
C ALA A 5 -31.88 -13.98 -7.17
N LEU A 6 -30.96 -14.60 -6.43
CA LEU A 6 -30.23 -15.79 -6.88
C LEU A 6 -31.17 -17.00 -7.04
N GLU A 7 -32.02 -17.24 -6.05
CA GLU A 7 -33.03 -18.30 -6.09
C GLU A 7 -34.00 -18.11 -7.26
N LEU A 8 -34.38 -16.87 -7.57
CA LEU A 8 -35.22 -16.56 -8.72
C LEU A 8 -34.53 -16.90 -10.05
N ILE A 9 -33.27 -16.49 -10.26
CA ILE A 9 -32.58 -16.82 -11.51
C ILE A 9 -32.29 -18.32 -11.64
N ASP A 10 -32.11 -19.02 -10.53
CA ASP A 10 -31.99 -20.48 -10.50
C ASP A 10 -33.31 -21.14 -10.91
N HIS A 11 -34.43 -20.66 -10.37
CA HIS A 11 -35.77 -21.15 -10.75
C HIS A 11 -36.07 -20.90 -12.23
N LEU A 12 -35.66 -19.75 -12.78
CA LEU A 12 -35.84 -19.40 -14.19
C LEU A 12 -34.85 -20.13 -15.12
N GLY A 13 -33.88 -20.87 -14.58
CA GLY A 13 -32.87 -21.58 -15.37
C GLY A 13 -31.86 -20.67 -16.08
N TRP A 14 -31.71 -19.42 -15.64
CA TRP A 14 -30.79 -18.47 -16.29
C TRP A 14 -29.36 -18.68 -15.81
N SER A 15 -28.47 -19.06 -16.72
CA SER A 15 -27.06 -19.26 -16.39
C SER A 15 -26.33 -17.96 -16.06
N GLN A 16 -26.61 -16.88 -16.79
CA GLN A 16 -26.09 -15.54 -16.55
C GLN A 16 -27.15 -14.48 -16.93
N CYS A 17 -27.08 -13.29 -16.33
CA CYS A 17 -27.97 -12.18 -16.66
C CYS A 17 -27.29 -10.81 -16.51
N HIS A 18 -27.82 -9.79 -17.18
CA HIS A 18 -27.50 -8.39 -16.86
C HIS A 18 -28.25 -7.99 -15.58
N VAL A 19 -27.54 -7.40 -14.62
CA VAL A 19 -28.12 -6.98 -13.34
C VAL A 19 -28.22 -5.47 -13.31
N VAL A 20 -29.45 -4.96 -13.19
CA VAL A 20 -29.72 -3.52 -13.10
C VAL A 20 -30.39 -3.23 -11.77
N GLY A 21 -29.79 -2.36 -10.97
CA GLY A 21 -30.31 -1.98 -9.65
C GLY A 21 -30.44 -0.47 -9.52
N ILE A 22 -31.62 -0.01 -9.11
CA ILE A 22 -31.91 1.40 -8.78
C ILE A 22 -32.10 1.58 -7.28
N SER A 23 -31.53 2.63 -6.68
CA SER A 23 -31.73 2.97 -5.26
C SER A 23 -31.38 1.80 -4.32
N MET A 24 -32.28 1.36 -3.44
CA MET A 24 -32.11 0.13 -2.65
C MET A 24 -31.85 -1.10 -3.53
N GLY A 25 -32.42 -1.18 -4.72
CA GLY A 25 -32.11 -2.21 -5.71
C GLY A 25 -30.65 -2.21 -6.15
N GLY A 26 -30.00 -1.05 -6.21
CA GLY A 26 -28.56 -0.94 -6.47
C GLY A 26 -27.72 -1.49 -5.31
N MET A 27 -28.16 -1.30 -4.07
CA MET A 27 -27.54 -1.89 -2.87
C MET A 27 -27.66 -3.42 -2.89
N ILE A 28 -28.83 -3.93 -3.26
CA ILE A 28 -29.07 -5.36 -3.44
C ILE A 28 -28.22 -5.90 -4.60
N ALA A 29 -28.07 -5.14 -5.69
CA ALA A 29 -27.24 -5.53 -6.83
C ALA A 29 -25.74 -5.60 -6.46
N LEU A 30 -25.25 -4.71 -5.60
CA LEU A 30 -23.89 -4.81 -5.04
C LEU A 30 -23.70 -6.08 -4.19
N GLU A 31 -24.67 -6.40 -3.32
CA GLU A 31 -24.65 -7.65 -2.54
C GLU A 31 -24.75 -8.88 -3.43
N PHE A 32 -25.59 -8.82 -4.48
CA PHE A 32 -25.75 -9.88 -5.47
C PHE A 32 -24.45 -10.11 -6.26
N ALA A 33 -23.76 -9.03 -6.63
CA ALA A 33 -22.45 -9.09 -7.27
C ALA A 33 -21.38 -9.77 -6.41
N LEU A 34 -21.42 -9.57 -5.10
CA LEU A 34 -20.53 -10.28 -4.16
C LEU A 34 -20.94 -11.74 -3.95
N LEU A 35 -22.24 -12.02 -3.97
CA LEU A 35 -22.81 -13.34 -3.74
C LEU A 35 -22.61 -14.29 -4.93
N ALA A 36 -22.80 -13.79 -6.16
CA ALA A 36 -22.98 -14.62 -7.36
C ALA A 36 -22.30 -14.02 -8.61
N ASN A 37 -21.07 -13.53 -8.50
CA ASN A 37 -20.36 -12.83 -9.59
C ASN A 37 -20.33 -13.56 -10.94
N ARG A 38 -20.25 -14.91 -10.97
CA ARG A 38 -20.24 -15.72 -12.20
C ARG A 38 -21.55 -15.68 -12.98
N ARG A 39 -22.64 -15.27 -12.33
CA ARG A 39 -23.99 -15.19 -12.89
C ARG A 39 -24.28 -13.85 -13.54
N ILE A 40 -23.31 -12.94 -13.59
CA ILE A 40 -23.50 -11.55 -14.04
C ILE A 40 -22.79 -11.35 -15.38
N LEU A 41 -23.53 -10.88 -16.38
CA LEU A 41 -23.02 -10.43 -17.67
C LEU A 41 -22.55 -8.97 -17.61
N SER A 42 -23.33 -8.11 -16.93
CA SER A 42 -22.96 -6.73 -16.60
C SER A 42 -23.73 -6.22 -15.39
N LEU A 43 -23.22 -5.17 -14.74
CA LEU A 43 -23.83 -4.57 -13.55
C LEU A 43 -24.12 -3.07 -13.76
N THR A 44 -25.38 -2.66 -13.71
CA THR A 44 -25.77 -1.25 -13.75
C THR A 44 -26.31 -0.78 -12.41
N LEU A 45 -25.76 0.32 -11.89
CA LEU A 45 -26.10 0.92 -10.61
C LEU A 45 -26.66 2.33 -10.82
N MET A 46 -27.93 2.54 -10.48
CA MET A 46 -28.63 3.82 -10.72
C MET A 46 -29.09 4.45 -9.40
N ALA A 47 -28.84 5.74 -9.23
CA ALA A 47 -29.33 6.52 -8.07
C ALA A 47 -29.11 5.79 -6.72
N THR A 48 -27.92 5.23 -6.49
CA THR A 48 -27.62 4.31 -5.37
C THR A 48 -26.30 4.64 -4.69
N HIS A 49 -26.00 3.97 -3.57
CA HIS A 49 -24.79 4.14 -2.80
C HIS A 49 -24.28 2.84 -2.19
N ALA A 50 -22.98 2.77 -1.89
CA ALA A 50 -22.39 1.66 -1.13
C ALA A 50 -22.56 1.77 0.39
N GLY A 51 -23.16 2.86 0.91
CA GLY A 51 -23.40 3.07 2.34
C GLY A 51 -22.29 3.86 3.05
N GLY A 52 -22.29 3.79 4.39
CA GLY A 52 -21.35 4.55 5.24
C GLY A 52 -21.74 6.03 5.40
N LEU A 53 -20.82 6.86 5.93
CA LEU A 53 -21.09 8.28 6.23
C LEU A 53 -21.57 9.10 5.01
N ILE A 54 -21.18 8.70 3.81
CA ILE A 54 -21.57 9.33 2.54
C ILE A 54 -22.91 8.83 1.98
N GLY A 55 -23.40 7.68 2.45
CA GLY A 55 -24.69 7.09 2.05
C GLY A 55 -25.90 7.71 2.76
N GLN A 56 -25.71 8.73 3.61
CA GLN A 56 -26.83 9.39 4.26
C GLN A 56 -27.63 10.22 3.25
N ALA A 57 -28.96 10.04 3.27
CA ALA A 57 -29.87 10.83 2.46
C ALA A 57 -29.71 12.33 2.75
N PRO A 58 -29.85 13.21 1.74
CA PRO A 58 -29.98 14.65 1.95
C PRO A 58 -31.09 14.98 2.95
N LEU A 59 -30.94 16.07 3.72
CA LEU A 59 -31.93 16.49 4.71
C LEU A 59 -33.33 16.70 4.10
N ILE A 60 -33.38 17.23 2.87
CA ILE A 60 -34.63 17.42 2.13
C ILE A 60 -35.30 16.08 1.80
N GLY A 61 -34.54 15.07 1.38
CA GLY A 61 -35.05 13.72 1.15
C GLY A 61 -35.56 13.07 2.44
N MET A 62 -34.82 13.21 3.54
CA MET A 62 -35.25 12.71 4.85
C MET A 62 -36.57 13.33 5.32
N TYR A 63 -36.76 14.64 5.08
CA TYR A 63 -38.02 15.32 5.34
C TYR A 63 -39.19 14.67 4.58
N HIS A 64 -39.05 14.44 3.27
CA HIS A 64 -40.11 13.82 2.47
C HIS A 64 -40.38 12.35 2.86
N ILE A 65 -39.35 11.59 3.23
CA ILE A 65 -39.51 10.21 3.75
C ILE A 65 -40.36 10.23 5.03
N ILE A 66 -39.98 11.06 6.01
CA ILE A 66 -40.71 11.14 7.29
C ILE A 66 -42.14 11.62 7.07
N ARG A 67 -42.33 12.65 6.23
CA ARG A 67 -43.64 13.20 5.89
C ARG A 67 -44.56 12.14 5.26
N SER A 68 -44.01 11.24 4.44
CA SER A 68 -44.78 10.15 3.79
C SER A 68 -45.45 9.20 4.79
N PHE A 69 -44.91 9.03 6.00
CA PHE A 69 -45.53 8.20 7.04
C PHE A 69 -46.66 8.90 7.80
N MET A 70 -46.75 10.23 7.69
CA MET A 70 -47.73 11.04 8.42
C MET A 70 -48.95 11.40 7.57
N ILE A 71 -48.79 11.42 6.24
CA ILE A 71 -49.87 11.76 5.31
C ILE A 71 -50.86 10.58 5.21
N ARG A 72 -52.15 10.89 5.31
CA ARG A 72 -53.26 9.94 5.13
C ARG A 72 -54.12 10.21 3.89
N ASP A 73 -53.95 11.40 3.31
CA ASP A 73 -54.66 11.82 2.11
C ASP A 73 -53.86 11.45 0.86
N ASP A 74 -54.53 10.85 -0.13
CA ASP A 74 -53.87 10.35 -1.33
C ASP A 74 -53.26 11.49 -2.17
N ASP A 75 -53.95 12.63 -2.29
CA ASP A 75 -53.50 13.78 -3.09
C ASP A 75 -52.22 14.40 -2.50
N GLU A 76 -52.21 14.64 -1.19
CA GLU A 76 -51.01 15.14 -0.51
C GLU A 76 -49.84 14.13 -0.54
N LEU A 77 -50.14 12.83 -0.52
CA LEU A 77 -49.12 11.79 -0.60
C LEU A 77 -48.47 11.76 -1.99
N VAL A 78 -49.28 11.90 -3.04
CA VAL A 78 -48.80 12.01 -4.43
C VAL A 78 -47.94 13.26 -4.58
N LYS A 79 -48.41 14.43 -4.15
CA LYS A 79 -47.61 15.67 -4.22
C LYS A 79 -46.27 15.53 -3.51
N ASN A 80 -46.27 14.91 -2.32
CA ASN A 80 -45.04 14.64 -1.59
C ASN A 80 -44.10 13.70 -2.36
N ALA A 81 -44.63 12.66 -3.02
CA ALA A 81 -43.84 11.75 -3.85
C ALA A 81 -43.25 12.47 -5.07
N LEU A 82 -43.99 13.37 -5.71
CA LEU A 82 -43.49 14.17 -6.83
C LEU A 82 -42.26 14.99 -6.43
N ASP A 83 -42.41 15.79 -5.36
CA ASP A 83 -41.34 16.67 -4.87
C ASP A 83 -40.12 15.87 -4.36
N MET A 84 -40.32 14.63 -3.92
CA MET A 84 -39.25 13.74 -3.48
C MET A 84 -38.49 13.08 -4.65
N LEU A 85 -39.20 12.66 -5.70
CA LEU A 85 -38.66 11.76 -6.72
C LEU A 85 -38.16 12.45 -7.98
N TYR A 86 -38.70 13.62 -8.35
CA TYR A 86 -38.43 14.23 -9.66
C TYR A 86 -37.61 15.52 -9.58
N GLY A 87 -36.83 15.80 -10.61
CA GLY A 87 -36.04 17.01 -10.74
C GLY A 87 -36.87 18.25 -11.09
N ARG A 88 -36.29 19.44 -10.96
CA ARG A 88 -37.00 20.71 -11.20
C ARG A 88 -37.56 20.84 -12.61
N LYS A 89 -36.86 20.29 -13.61
CA LYS A 89 -37.30 20.33 -15.01
C LYS A 89 -38.69 19.68 -15.16
N THR A 90 -38.90 18.53 -14.52
CA THR A 90 -40.18 17.81 -14.54
C THR A 90 -41.22 18.48 -13.65
N LEU A 91 -40.81 18.94 -12.46
CA LEU A 91 -41.74 19.58 -11.52
C LEU A 91 -42.28 20.93 -12.00
N ASN A 92 -41.55 21.61 -12.88
CA ASN A 92 -41.93 22.91 -13.45
C ASN A 92 -42.65 22.80 -14.81
N ASP A 93 -42.71 21.60 -15.40
CA ASP A 93 -43.43 21.31 -16.63
C ASP A 93 -44.85 20.82 -16.26
N PRO A 94 -45.91 21.61 -16.53
CA PRO A 94 -47.26 21.27 -16.10
C PRO A 94 -47.76 19.93 -16.62
N ASP A 95 -47.45 19.60 -17.88
CA ASP A 95 -47.92 18.39 -18.54
C ASP A 95 -47.23 17.16 -17.95
N LYS A 96 -45.90 17.25 -17.73
CA LYS A 96 -45.15 16.15 -17.10
C LYS A 96 -45.49 15.99 -15.62
N ARG A 97 -45.68 17.10 -14.90
CA ARG A 97 -46.09 17.07 -13.50
C ARG A 97 -47.45 16.40 -13.35
N GLN A 98 -48.41 16.74 -14.22
CA GLN A 98 -49.74 16.12 -14.24
C GLN A 98 -49.66 14.63 -14.58
N TYR A 99 -48.89 14.26 -15.61
CA TYR A 99 -48.69 12.86 -15.97
C TYR A 99 -48.16 12.02 -14.80
N PHE A 100 -47.10 12.47 -14.12
CA PHE A 100 -46.54 11.74 -12.99
C PHE A 100 -47.45 11.79 -11.75
N TYR A 101 -48.26 12.84 -11.60
CA TYR A 101 -49.30 12.90 -10.57
C TYR A 101 -50.31 11.76 -10.78
N ASP A 102 -50.87 11.65 -11.98
CA ASP A 102 -51.87 10.64 -12.32
C ASP A 102 -51.30 9.23 -12.18
N TYR A 103 -50.06 9.02 -12.65
CA TYR A 103 -49.32 7.77 -12.50
C TYR A 103 -49.17 7.34 -11.03
N HIS A 104 -48.73 8.25 -10.15
CA HIS A 104 -48.55 7.91 -8.73
C HIS A 104 -49.89 7.75 -8.01
N LEU A 105 -50.92 8.54 -8.36
CA LEU A 105 -52.25 8.41 -7.78
C LEU A 105 -52.85 7.03 -8.09
N GLU A 106 -52.77 6.58 -9.33
CA GLU A 106 -53.20 5.24 -9.72
C GLU A 106 -52.38 4.16 -8.99
N ARG A 107 -51.06 4.30 -8.94
CA ARG A 107 -50.17 3.35 -8.27
C ARG A 107 -50.43 3.24 -6.76
N PHE A 108 -50.72 4.35 -6.08
CA PHE A 108 -51.06 4.33 -4.65
C PHE A 108 -52.40 3.63 -4.37
N ARG A 109 -53.37 3.79 -5.27
CA ARG A 109 -54.71 3.16 -5.16
C ARG A 109 -54.71 1.67 -5.49
N THR A 110 -53.85 1.24 -6.40
CA THR A 110 -53.84 -0.13 -6.93
C THR A 110 -52.82 -1.06 -6.26
N ARG A 111 -51.75 -0.51 -5.65
CA ARG A 111 -50.74 -1.32 -4.98
C ARG A 111 -51.28 -1.96 -3.70
N VAL A 112 -50.81 -3.17 -3.40
CA VAL A 112 -50.95 -3.73 -2.06
C VAL A 112 -50.02 -2.95 -1.12
N PRO A 113 -50.54 -2.31 -0.06
CA PRO A 113 -49.70 -1.55 0.87
C PRO A 113 -48.73 -2.49 1.58
N LEU A 114 -47.46 -2.09 1.69
CA LEU A 114 -46.49 -2.81 2.50
C LEU A 114 -46.93 -2.78 3.96
N SER A 115 -46.77 -3.92 4.66
CA SER A 115 -46.96 -3.95 6.10
C SER A 115 -46.02 -2.95 6.78
N MET A 116 -46.43 -2.38 7.92
CA MET A 116 -45.59 -1.44 8.66
C MET A 116 -44.23 -2.08 9.02
N VAL A 117 -44.23 -3.36 9.38
CA VAL A 117 -42.99 -4.12 9.67
C VAL A 117 -42.08 -4.20 8.45
N GLY A 118 -42.64 -4.47 7.26
CA GLY A 118 -41.88 -4.49 6.01
C GLY A 118 -41.28 -3.13 5.66
N SER A 119 -42.07 -2.06 5.80
CA SER A 119 -41.63 -0.68 5.55
C SER A 119 -40.47 -0.26 6.46
N PHE A 120 -40.58 -0.51 7.77
CA PHE A 120 -39.49 -0.25 8.71
C PHE A 120 -38.27 -1.14 8.42
N GLY A 121 -38.49 -2.41 8.07
CA GLY A 121 -37.43 -3.35 7.69
C GLY A 121 -36.58 -2.85 6.50
N HIS A 122 -37.23 -2.38 5.43
CA HIS A 122 -36.53 -1.79 4.28
C HIS A 122 -35.77 -0.53 4.66
N MET A 123 -36.36 0.35 5.48
CA MET A 123 -35.67 1.56 5.94
C MET A 123 -34.41 1.24 6.75
N PHE A 124 -34.48 0.28 7.67
CA PHE A 124 -33.31 -0.17 8.43
C PHE A 124 -32.27 -0.84 7.53
N ALA A 125 -32.71 -1.61 6.53
CA ALA A 125 -31.80 -2.23 5.57
C ALA A 125 -31.01 -1.16 4.79
N VAL A 126 -31.68 -0.12 4.28
CA VAL A 126 -31.03 1.01 3.59
C VAL A 126 -30.07 1.74 4.52
N GLN A 127 -30.50 2.11 5.73
CA GLN A 127 -29.66 2.87 6.67
C GLN A 127 -28.43 2.10 7.15
N ARG A 128 -28.55 0.77 7.30
CA ARG A 128 -27.45 -0.09 7.77
C ARG A 128 -26.63 -0.68 6.64
N HIS A 129 -27.06 -0.52 5.39
CA HIS A 129 -26.34 -1.04 4.25
C HIS A 129 -24.94 -0.43 4.19
N TYR A 130 -23.95 -1.29 4.04
CA TYR A 130 -22.57 -0.90 3.93
C TYR A 130 -21.75 -1.97 3.21
N ILE A 131 -21.32 -1.65 1.99
CA ILE A 131 -20.25 -2.36 1.29
C ILE A 131 -18.97 -1.57 1.50
N ASN A 132 -17.99 -2.20 2.14
CA ASN A 132 -16.69 -1.57 2.36
C ASN A 132 -15.91 -1.45 1.03
N TYR A 133 -14.89 -0.61 1.02
CA TYR A 133 -14.07 -0.36 -0.17
C TYR A 133 -13.44 -1.64 -0.75
N ALA A 134 -13.02 -2.58 0.10
CA ALA A 134 -12.41 -3.84 -0.36
C ALA A 134 -13.43 -4.72 -1.09
N ASP A 135 -14.69 -4.74 -0.65
CA ASP A 135 -15.76 -5.47 -1.32
C ASP A 135 -16.18 -4.79 -2.63
N LEU A 136 -16.22 -3.44 -2.69
CA LEU A 136 -16.40 -2.75 -3.98
C LEU A 136 -15.29 -3.06 -4.98
N LEU A 137 -14.04 -3.23 -4.52
CA LEU A 137 -12.95 -3.69 -5.38
C LEU A 137 -13.16 -5.12 -5.88
N LYS A 138 -13.75 -6.03 -5.08
CA LYS A 138 -14.10 -7.37 -5.59
C LYS A 138 -15.07 -7.29 -6.76
N ILE A 139 -16.04 -6.38 -6.71
CA ILE A 139 -16.99 -6.14 -7.80
C ILE A 139 -16.25 -5.57 -9.02
N ARG A 140 -15.38 -4.58 -8.84
CA ARG A 140 -14.54 -4.01 -9.91
C ARG A 140 -13.75 -5.07 -10.68
N TYR A 141 -13.14 -6.01 -9.97
CA TYR A 141 -12.28 -7.05 -10.54
C TYR A 141 -13.05 -8.33 -10.88
N SER A 142 -14.38 -8.30 -10.85
CA SER A 142 -15.17 -9.38 -11.41
C SER A 142 -15.17 -9.28 -12.95
N ASN A 143 -15.26 -10.41 -13.65
CA ASN A 143 -15.16 -10.50 -15.12
C ASN A 143 -16.38 -9.91 -15.87
N PHE A 144 -17.09 -8.94 -15.27
CA PHE A 144 -18.22 -8.25 -15.89
C PHE A 144 -18.04 -6.74 -15.81
N PRO A 145 -18.46 -5.99 -16.85
CA PRO A 145 -18.39 -4.54 -16.86
C PRO A 145 -19.50 -3.93 -16.01
N CYS A 146 -19.23 -2.73 -15.51
CA CYS A 146 -20.18 -1.94 -14.72
C CYS A 146 -20.60 -0.66 -15.44
N LEU A 147 -21.77 -0.12 -15.09
CA LEU A 147 -22.28 1.19 -15.48
C LEU A 147 -22.88 1.87 -14.25
N VAL A 148 -22.60 3.16 -14.06
CA VAL A 148 -23.24 3.97 -13.00
C VAL A 148 -24.06 5.07 -13.64
N MET A 149 -25.29 5.30 -13.18
CA MET A 149 -26.15 6.39 -13.63
C MET A 149 -26.71 7.20 -12.46
N VAL A 150 -26.84 8.51 -12.62
CA VAL A 150 -27.31 9.39 -11.54
C VAL A 150 -28.05 10.61 -12.07
N GLY A 151 -29.13 11.02 -11.39
CA GLY A 151 -29.78 12.30 -11.62
C GLY A 151 -29.07 13.42 -10.85
N THR A 152 -28.81 14.56 -11.50
CA THR A 152 -28.05 15.66 -10.87
C THR A 152 -28.85 16.45 -9.82
N GLU A 153 -30.16 16.23 -9.73
CA GLU A 153 -31.07 16.81 -8.73
C GLU A 153 -31.69 15.76 -7.79
N ASP A 154 -31.07 14.59 -7.65
CA ASP A 154 -31.52 13.53 -6.73
C ASP A 154 -31.56 14.02 -5.26
N ARG A 155 -32.76 13.99 -4.67
CA ARG A 155 -33.02 14.44 -3.29
C ARG A 155 -32.87 13.31 -2.25
N LEU A 156 -32.74 12.06 -2.68
CA LEU A 156 -32.66 10.88 -1.82
C LEU A 156 -31.25 10.30 -1.76
N VAL A 157 -30.50 10.31 -2.86
CA VAL A 157 -29.12 9.86 -2.92
C VAL A 157 -28.23 10.95 -3.48
N ARG A 158 -27.21 11.36 -2.72
CA ARG A 158 -26.26 12.39 -3.17
C ARG A 158 -25.47 11.89 -4.38
N GLU A 159 -25.32 12.73 -5.41
CA GLU A 159 -24.52 12.46 -6.60
C GLU A 159 -23.07 12.06 -6.31
N THR A 160 -22.52 12.51 -5.18
CA THR A 160 -21.18 12.15 -4.71
C THR A 160 -20.99 10.65 -4.48
N ASN A 161 -22.07 9.92 -4.19
CA ASN A 161 -22.04 8.46 -4.09
C ASN A 161 -21.77 7.81 -5.45
N SER A 162 -22.39 8.33 -6.52
CA SER A 162 -22.17 7.84 -7.88
C SER A 162 -20.76 8.15 -8.38
N TYR A 163 -20.17 9.28 -7.99
CA TYR A 163 -18.74 9.55 -8.24
C TYR A 163 -17.83 8.55 -7.52
N MET A 164 -18.13 8.24 -6.26
CA MET A 164 -17.38 7.26 -5.48
C MET A 164 -17.49 5.86 -6.10
N LEU A 165 -18.71 5.42 -6.41
CA LEU A 165 -18.94 4.13 -7.07
C LEU A 165 -18.23 4.07 -8.41
N GLN A 166 -18.35 5.11 -9.26
CA GLN A 166 -17.68 5.14 -10.56
C GLN A 166 -16.16 5.03 -10.43
N ARG A 167 -15.54 5.83 -9.55
CA ARG A 167 -14.09 5.80 -9.35
C ARG A 167 -13.62 4.46 -8.80
N THR A 168 -14.38 3.92 -7.85
CA THR A 168 -14.04 2.66 -7.17
C THR A 168 -14.22 1.47 -8.07
N LEU A 169 -15.30 1.41 -8.85
CA LEU A 169 -15.59 0.35 -9.82
C LEU A 169 -14.83 0.52 -11.15
N GLY A 170 -14.28 1.70 -11.41
CA GLY A 170 -13.51 1.98 -12.62
C GLY A 170 -14.35 1.96 -13.90
N CYS A 171 -15.61 2.38 -13.80
CA CYS A 171 -16.61 2.22 -14.86
C CYS A 171 -17.03 3.56 -15.50
N ARG A 172 -17.95 3.49 -16.48
CA ARG A 172 -18.59 4.67 -17.07
C ARG A 172 -19.61 5.24 -16.08
N LEU A 173 -19.73 6.57 -16.05
CA LEU A 173 -20.77 7.30 -15.32
C LEU A 173 -21.59 8.12 -16.30
N VAL A 174 -22.91 7.92 -16.27
CA VAL A 174 -23.89 8.73 -17.00
C VAL A 174 -24.56 9.68 -16.01
N LYS A 175 -24.51 10.97 -16.32
CA LYS A 175 -25.24 12.00 -15.58
C LYS A 175 -26.49 12.37 -16.35
N LEU A 176 -27.63 12.30 -15.67
CA LEU A 176 -28.92 12.70 -16.21
C LEU A 176 -29.20 14.10 -15.67
N GLU A 177 -28.91 15.09 -16.51
CA GLU A 177 -28.98 16.49 -16.11
C GLU A 177 -30.41 16.91 -15.79
N HIS A 178 -30.57 17.58 -14.64
CA HIS A 178 -31.85 18.02 -14.09
C HIS A 178 -32.83 16.90 -13.68
N ALA A 179 -32.40 15.65 -13.66
CA ALA A 179 -33.20 14.52 -13.21
C ALA A 179 -33.12 14.33 -11.68
N GLY A 180 -34.21 13.87 -11.09
CA GLY A 180 -34.33 13.53 -9.68
C GLY A 180 -33.88 12.09 -9.38
N HIS A 181 -34.51 11.48 -8.39
CA HIS A 181 -34.22 10.11 -7.96
C HIS A 181 -34.79 9.05 -8.91
N ASP A 182 -36.01 9.27 -9.43
CA ASP A 182 -36.70 8.32 -10.30
C ASP A 182 -36.27 8.46 -11.76
N VAL A 183 -34.98 8.22 -12.00
CA VAL A 183 -34.34 8.39 -13.31
C VAL A 183 -34.93 7.50 -14.41
N ILE A 184 -35.48 6.33 -14.04
CA ILE A 184 -36.07 5.38 -14.98
C ILE A 184 -37.44 5.85 -15.51
N GLY A 185 -38.18 6.63 -14.71
CA GLY A 185 -39.41 7.28 -15.16
C GLY A 185 -39.12 8.62 -15.83
N GLU A 186 -38.33 9.46 -15.17
CA GLU A 186 -38.07 10.85 -15.60
C GLU A 186 -37.26 10.96 -16.90
N CYS A 187 -36.31 10.05 -17.09
CA CYS A 187 -35.40 10.03 -18.24
C CYS A 187 -35.48 8.69 -18.99
N ALA A 188 -36.66 8.09 -19.07
CA ALA A 188 -36.88 6.75 -19.60
C ALA A 188 -36.19 6.49 -20.95
N GLU A 189 -36.36 7.39 -21.92
CA GLU A 189 -35.74 7.24 -23.26
C GLU A 189 -34.21 7.18 -23.18
N GLN A 190 -33.60 8.16 -22.50
CA GLN A 190 -32.15 8.22 -22.36
C GLN A 190 -31.61 7.04 -21.54
N VAL A 191 -32.29 6.65 -20.46
CA VAL A 191 -31.88 5.50 -19.64
C VAL A 191 -31.96 4.20 -20.45
N ASN A 192 -33.03 3.98 -21.19
CA ASN A 192 -33.20 2.80 -22.02
C ASN A 192 -32.13 2.75 -23.12
N GLN A 193 -31.84 3.87 -23.79
CA GLN A 193 -30.79 3.94 -24.79
C GLN A 193 -29.42 3.57 -24.19
N GLU A 194 -29.06 4.16 -23.04
CA GLU A 194 -27.78 3.91 -22.37
C GLU A 194 -27.62 2.46 -21.89
N LEU A 195 -28.73 1.83 -21.47
CA LEU A 195 -28.74 0.41 -21.09
C LEU A 195 -28.58 -0.49 -22.31
N LEU A 196 -29.32 -0.24 -23.40
CA LEU A 196 -29.26 -1.04 -24.62
C LEU A 196 -27.88 -0.96 -25.25
N GLU A 197 -27.33 0.24 -25.43
CA GLU A 197 -25.96 0.44 -25.95
C GLU A 197 -24.92 -0.27 -25.07
N PHE A 198 -25.12 -0.22 -23.74
CA PHE A 198 -24.23 -0.92 -22.83
C PHE A 198 -24.32 -2.43 -22.99
N PHE A 199 -25.51 -3.02 -23.08
CA PHE A 199 -25.70 -4.46 -23.26
C PHE A 199 -25.16 -4.96 -24.60
N GLU A 200 -25.47 -4.27 -25.70
CA GLU A 200 -24.97 -4.59 -27.04
C GLU A 200 -23.44 -4.60 -27.09
N SER A 201 -22.78 -3.65 -26.40
CA SER A 201 -21.32 -3.59 -26.33
C SER A 201 -20.69 -4.81 -25.64
N ILE A 202 -21.46 -5.57 -24.85
CA ILE A 202 -21.02 -6.78 -24.15
C ILE A 202 -21.25 -7.99 -25.04
N ASP A 203 -22.42 -8.07 -25.69
CA ASP A 203 -22.77 -9.16 -26.59
C ASP A 203 -21.84 -9.21 -27.81
N LEU A 204 -21.45 -8.07 -28.37
CA LEU A 204 -20.49 -7.99 -29.50
C LEU A 204 -19.09 -8.50 -29.15
N LYS A 205 -18.67 -8.45 -27.87
CA LYS A 205 -17.39 -9.00 -27.41
C LYS A 205 -17.44 -10.51 -27.16
N SER A 206 -18.63 -11.10 -27.16
CA SER A 206 -18.85 -12.54 -26.95
C SER A 206 -18.89 -13.37 -28.25
N HIS A 207 -18.75 -12.73 -29.42
CA HIS A 207 -18.62 -13.42 -30.71
C HIS A 207 -17.15 -13.60 -31.15
N PRO A 208 -16.72 -14.82 -31.51
CA PRO A 208 -15.31 -15.16 -31.66
C PRO A 208 -14.77 -14.75 -33.02
N SER A 209 -14.17 -13.57 -33.09
CA SER A 209 -13.09 -13.29 -34.05
C SER A 209 -11.84 -12.93 -33.27
N GLN A 210 -10.97 -13.95 -33.12
CA GLN A 210 -9.56 -13.83 -32.73
C GLN A 210 -9.27 -12.92 -31.53
N ILE A 211 -9.58 -13.39 -30.32
CA ILE A 211 -8.80 -13.01 -29.13
C ILE A 211 -7.75 -14.11 -28.97
N SER A 212 -6.49 -13.75 -29.16
CA SER A 212 -5.36 -14.67 -29.18
C SER A 212 -5.28 -15.50 -27.89
N SER A 213 -4.84 -16.75 -28.05
CA SER A 213 -4.62 -17.74 -26.99
C SER A 213 -3.65 -17.30 -25.87
N GLU A 214 -3.03 -16.13 -26.00
CA GLU A 214 -2.22 -15.50 -24.96
C GLU A 214 -3.06 -14.86 -23.85
N TYR A 215 -4.27 -14.35 -24.17
CA TYR A 215 -5.11 -13.65 -23.20
C TYR A 215 -5.76 -14.59 -22.17
N ALA A 216 -6.15 -15.80 -22.60
CA ALA A 216 -6.71 -16.82 -21.71
C ALA A 216 -5.66 -17.46 -20.78
N ALA A 217 -4.39 -17.51 -21.21
CA ALA A 217 -3.28 -17.96 -20.38
C ALA A 217 -2.86 -16.89 -19.35
N GLU A 218 -2.88 -15.60 -19.73
CA GLU A 218 -2.67 -14.48 -18.80
C GLU A 218 -3.79 -14.38 -17.75
N VAL A 219 -5.04 -14.64 -18.11
CA VAL A 219 -6.19 -14.62 -17.17
C VAL A 219 -6.16 -15.82 -16.21
N ARG A 220 -5.77 -17.03 -16.65
CA ARG A 220 -5.59 -18.18 -15.73
C ARG A 220 -4.42 -17.98 -14.75
N ALA A 221 -3.35 -17.30 -15.17
CA ALA A 221 -2.24 -16.93 -14.29
C ALA A 221 -2.65 -15.84 -13.27
N LEU A 222 -3.53 -14.92 -13.66
CA LEU A 222 -4.17 -13.95 -12.76
C LEU A 222 -5.17 -14.59 -11.78
N GLU A 223 -5.95 -15.58 -12.22
CA GLU A 223 -6.94 -16.31 -11.41
C GLU A 223 -6.30 -17.15 -10.28
N LEU A 224 -5.10 -17.70 -10.49
CA LEU A 224 -4.33 -18.39 -9.46
C LEU A 224 -3.71 -17.43 -8.43
N CYS A 225 -3.34 -16.21 -8.85
CA CYS A 225 -2.75 -15.20 -7.98
C CYS A 225 -3.77 -14.45 -7.10
N CYS A 226 -5.05 -14.40 -7.49
CA CYS A 226 -6.11 -13.72 -6.72
C CYS A 226 -6.78 -14.57 -5.62
N GLN A 227 -6.46 -15.87 -5.50
CA GLN A 227 -7.03 -16.75 -4.46
C GLN A 227 -6.38 -16.55 -3.07
N HIS A 228 -5.24 -15.87 -3.01
CA HIS A 228 -4.63 -15.44 -1.76
C HIS A 228 -4.50 -13.92 -1.71
N ARG A 229 -4.99 -13.38 -0.60
CA ARG A 229 -5.18 -11.95 -0.30
C ARG A 229 -3.95 -11.13 -0.68
N THR A 230 -4.20 -9.84 -0.97
CA THR A 230 -3.39 -8.74 -1.55
C THR A 230 -2.53 -9.00 -2.76
N HIS A 231 -2.67 -8.11 -3.75
CA HIS A 231 -1.59 -7.24 -4.21
C HIS A 231 -2.18 -5.94 -4.75
N CYS A 232 -1.71 -4.80 -4.24
CA CYS A 232 -1.92 -3.50 -4.90
C CYS A 232 -1.02 -3.43 -6.14
N PHE A 233 -1.64 -3.28 -7.31
CA PHE A 233 -1.13 -2.57 -8.48
C PHE A 233 0.38 -2.53 -8.67
N VAL A 234 0.91 -3.58 -9.29
CA VAL A 234 2.00 -3.52 -10.24
C VAL A 234 1.51 -4.38 -11.39
N TYR A 235 1.09 -3.83 -12.53
CA TYR A 235 1.10 -4.49 -13.86
C TYR A 235 0.33 -3.73 -14.95
N ASN A 236 -0.36 -2.62 -14.65
CA ASN A 236 -0.97 -1.77 -15.69
C ASN A 236 0.02 -0.86 -16.45
N LEU A 237 1.32 -1.13 -16.30
CA LEU A 237 2.40 -0.50 -17.07
C LEU A 237 3.08 -1.49 -18.03
N VAL A 238 2.81 -2.79 -17.93
CA VAL A 238 3.49 -3.79 -18.75
C VAL A 238 2.76 -4.04 -20.07
N GLY A 239 1.47 -3.72 -20.20
CA GLY A 239 0.76 -3.89 -21.49
C GLY A 239 1.15 -2.87 -22.56
N PHE A 240 1.15 -1.58 -22.23
CA PHE A 240 1.59 -0.51 -23.15
C PHE A 240 3.09 -0.63 -23.49
N PHE A 241 3.90 -1.05 -22.51
CA PHE A 241 5.31 -1.27 -22.74
C PHE A 241 5.60 -2.63 -23.38
N LYS A 242 5.00 -3.78 -23.06
CA LYS A 242 5.24 -5.07 -23.79
C LYS A 242 5.12 -4.89 -25.30
N ASN A 243 4.17 -4.05 -25.74
CA ASN A 243 3.93 -3.75 -27.15
C ASN A 243 4.90 -2.73 -27.76
N HIS A 244 5.68 -2.00 -26.95
CA HIS A 244 6.67 -0.98 -27.38
C HIS A 244 8.12 -1.19 -26.85
N PHE A 245 8.32 -2.08 -25.88
CA PHE A 245 9.50 -2.29 -25.03
C PHE A 245 9.37 -3.60 -24.22
N GLN A 246 10.35 -4.51 -24.31
CA GLN A 246 10.43 -5.64 -23.38
C GLN A 246 10.83 -5.14 -21.98
N ILE A 247 9.90 -4.63 -21.15
CA ILE A 247 10.29 -4.10 -19.81
C ILE A 247 11.00 -5.14 -18.93
N SER A 248 10.66 -6.42 -19.13
CA SER A 248 11.30 -7.57 -18.49
C SER A 248 12.77 -7.75 -18.85
N SER A 249 13.29 -7.07 -19.89
CA SER A 249 14.71 -7.07 -20.23
C SER A 249 15.51 -5.95 -19.53
N TYR A 250 14.84 -5.02 -18.82
CA TYR A 250 15.53 -3.98 -18.05
C TYR A 250 15.81 -4.40 -16.61
N THR A 251 16.85 -3.81 -16.04
CA THR A 251 17.32 -4.11 -14.69
C THR A 251 16.31 -3.71 -13.61
N PHE A 252 16.48 -4.26 -12.40
CA PHE A 252 15.66 -3.92 -11.24
C PHE A 252 15.64 -2.41 -10.95
N THR A 253 16.79 -1.74 -11.07
CA THR A 253 16.94 -0.30 -10.80
C THR A 253 16.07 0.55 -11.71
N TYR A 254 15.99 0.17 -12.99
CA TYR A 254 15.11 0.80 -13.98
C TYR A 254 13.64 0.65 -13.58
N GLN A 255 13.20 -0.59 -13.36
CA GLN A 255 11.81 -0.90 -12.99
C GLN A 255 11.41 -0.15 -11.72
N TYR A 256 12.31 -0.11 -10.74
CA TYR A 256 12.14 0.62 -9.50
C TYR A 256 11.93 2.12 -9.73
N GLY A 257 12.82 2.76 -10.49
CA GLY A 257 12.74 4.20 -10.76
C GLY A 257 11.46 4.59 -11.52
N TRP A 258 11.02 3.73 -12.44
CA TRP A 258 9.78 3.94 -13.17
C TRP A 258 8.54 3.84 -12.27
N HIS A 259 8.44 2.79 -11.44
CA HIS A 259 7.33 2.66 -10.49
C HIS A 259 7.34 3.78 -9.44
N MET A 260 8.53 4.24 -9.02
CA MET A 260 8.69 5.43 -8.17
C MET A 260 8.01 6.66 -8.78
N LEU A 261 8.24 6.94 -10.07
CA LEU A 261 7.64 8.08 -10.74
C LEU A 261 6.12 7.95 -10.90
N ASN A 262 5.62 6.76 -11.23
CA ASN A 262 4.19 6.53 -11.42
C ASN A 262 3.39 6.59 -10.11
N SER A 263 4.02 6.23 -9.00
CA SER A 263 3.33 6.13 -7.70
C SER A 263 2.85 7.46 -7.11
N VAL A 264 3.31 8.61 -7.64
CA VAL A 264 2.91 9.95 -7.16
C VAL A 264 1.69 10.53 -7.89
N GLY A 265 1.14 9.85 -8.89
CA GLY A 265 -0.27 10.02 -9.32
C GLY A 265 -0.69 11.35 -9.97
N CYS A 266 0.16 12.01 -10.76
CA CYS A 266 -0.23 13.19 -11.55
C CYS A 266 -0.59 12.80 -13.00
N HIS A 267 -1.17 13.74 -13.78
CA HIS A 267 -1.52 13.69 -15.22
C HIS A 267 -0.33 13.46 -16.20
N VAL A 268 0.67 12.75 -15.71
CA VAL A 268 1.96 12.39 -16.29
C VAL A 268 1.82 11.58 -17.56
N TYR A 269 0.75 10.78 -17.66
CA TYR A 269 0.49 9.94 -18.83
C TYR A 269 0.44 10.78 -20.11
N ASN A 270 -0.13 11.98 -20.07
CA ASN A 270 -0.25 12.83 -21.27
C ASN A 270 1.02 13.61 -21.63
N GLN A 271 2.05 13.64 -20.76
CA GLN A 271 3.26 14.46 -20.99
C GLN A 271 4.58 13.66 -21.02
N ILE A 272 4.63 12.45 -20.44
CA ILE A 272 5.80 11.55 -20.54
C ILE A 272 5.83 10.81 -21.88
N ILE A 273 4.69 10.58 -22.53
CA ILE A 273 4.61 10.07 -23.91
C ILE A 273 4.94 11.19 -24.91
N ASN A 274 5.99 11.95 -24.62
CA ASN A 274 6.62 12.83 -25.58
C ASN A 274 7.95 12.16 -25.94
N ASN A 275 8.24 12.01 -27.23
CA ASN A 275 9.36 11.21 -27.77
C ASN A 275 10.72 11.46 -27.09
N ASN A 276 10.89 12.61 -26.43
CA ASN A 276 12.12 13.06 -25.76
C ASN A 276 12.57 12.22 -24.54
N ILE A 277 11.67 11.72 -23.67
CA ILE A 277 12.09 10.82 -22.57
C ILE A 277 12.48 9.46 -23.14
N LEU A 278 11.68 8.94 -24.06
CA LEU A 278 11.92 7.64 -24.69
C LEU A 278 13.26 7.65 -25.45
N GLN A 279 13.54 8.73 -26.17
CA GLN A 279 14.83 8.97 -26.81
C GLN A 279 15.97 9.02 -25.78
N LEU A 280 15.82 9.78 -24.68
CA LEU A 280 16.85 9.88 -23.65
C LEU A 280 17.16 8.54 -22.96
N LEU A 281 16.12 7.73 -22.72
CA LEU A 281 16.24 6.38 -22.14
C LEU A 281 16.89 5.40 -23.14
N ASN A 282 16.58 5.52 -24.44
CA ASN A 282 17.18 4.70 -25.49
C ASN A 282 18.64 5.08 -25.80
N GLU A 283 19.02 6.34 -25.59
CA GLU A 283 20.38 6.83 -25.81
C GLU A 283 21.36 6.46 -24.67
N ASN A 284 20.88 6.01 -23.51
CA ASN A 284 21.72 5.76 -22.33
C ASN A 284 21.38 4.43 -21.64
N ASN A 285 22.27 3.45 -21.71
CA ASN A 285 22.14 2.16 -21.01
C ASN A 285 22.67 2.18 -19.56
N ASN A 286 22.80 3.35 -18.93
CA ASN A 286 23.30 3.45 -17.55
C ASN A 286 22.14 3.55 -16.56
N ASP A 287 21.92 2.48 -15.79
CA ASP A 287 20.88 2.38 -14.76
C ASP A 287 20.92 3.50 -13.72
N GLU A 288 22.12 3.95 -13.32
CA GLU A 288 22.29 5.00 -12.32
C GLU A 288 21.86 6.36 -12.85
N PHE A 289 22.17 6.62 -14.13
CA PHE A 289 21.71 7.81 -14.83
C PHE A 289 20.18 7.81 -14.95
N ILE A 290 19.61 6.69 -15.37
CA ILE A 290 18.15 6.57 -15.53
C ILE A 290 17.45 6.76 -14.18
N TYR A 291 17.94 6.10 -13.13
CA TYR A 291 17.41 6.27 -11.79
C TYR A 291 17.54 7.72 -11.30
N TYR A 292 18.68 8.38 -11.54
CA TYR A 292 18.86 9.80 -11.25
C TYR A 292 17.77 10.65 -11.91
N ILE A 293 17.51 10.43 -13.20
CA ILE A 293 16.47 11.16 -13.94
C ILE A 293 15.11 10.96 -13.28
N PHE A 294 14.71 9.72 -12.99
CA PHE A 294 13.43 9.43 -12.35
C PHE A 294 13.32 10.04 -10.95
N GLU A 295 14.38 10.00 -10.15
CA GLU A 295 14.41 10.57 -8.80
C GLU A 295 14.26 12.09 -8.85
N ARG A 296 14.97 12.76 -9.77
CA ARG A 296 14.88 14.21 -9.96
C ARG A 296 13.51 14.63 -10.44
N LEU A 297 12.95 13.95 -11.45
CA LEU A 297 11.60 14.21 -11.93
C LEU A 297 10.58 14.08 -10.80
N ARG A 298 10.66 13.01 -10.01
CA ARG A 298 9.79 12.82 -8.86
C ARG A 298 9.87 13.99 -7.87
N ARG A 299 11.07 14.51 -7.56
CA ARG A 299 11.21 15.65 -6.63
C ARG A 299 10.42 16.88 -7.07
N PHE A 300 10.43 17.17 -8.38
CA PHE A 300 9.65 18.28 -8.91
C PHE A 300 8.14 18.02 -8.80
N MET A 301 7.71 16.79 -9.07
CA MET A 301 6.29 16.42 -9.12
C MET A 301 5.59 16.35 -7.77
N VAL A 302 6.33 16.16 -6.67
CA VAL A 302 5.75 16.13 -5.32
C VAL A 302 5.38 17.54 -4.83
N LEU A 303 5.82 18.59 -5.51
CA LEU A 303 5.51 19.97 -5.15
C LEU A 303 4.11 20.38 -5.67
N PRO A 304 3.23 20.93 -4.81
CA PRO A 304 1.85 21.29 -5.16
C PRO A 304 1.73 22.24 -6.36
N GLU A 305 2.72 23.11 -6.57
CA GLU A 305 2.76 24.07 -7.68
C GLU A 305 3.07 23.45 -9.06
N ASN A 306 3.52 22.19 -9.11
CA ASN A 306 4.04 21.55 -10.33
C ASN A 306 3.05 20.55 -10.97
N ILE A 307 1.75 20.86 -10.93
CA ILE A 307 0.67 20.03 -11.53
C ILE A 307 0.88 19.82 -13.04
N PHE A 308 1.56 20.76 -13.72
CA PHE A 308 1.99 20.65 -15.11
C PHE A 308 3.51 20.77 -15.19
N LEU A 309 4.19 19.70 -15.60
CA LEU A 309 5.66 19.70 -15.72
C LEU A 309 6.05 19.85 -17.21
N PRO A 310 6.57 21.00 -17.64
CA PRO A 310 6.89 21.22 -19.05
C PRO A 310 8.22 20.52 -19.38
N LEU A 311 8.10 19.22 -19.61
CA LEU A 311 9.19 18.25 -19.54
C LEU A 311 10.30 18.52 -20.56
N GLN A 312 9.94 19.02 -21.75
CA GLN A 312 10.86 19.42 -22.82
C GLN A 312 11.88 20.51 -22.40
N TYR A 313 11.53 21.39 -21.46
CA TYR A 313 12.44 22.44 -20.99
C TYR A 313 13.27 22.00 -19.78
N LYS A 314 12.77 21.06 -18.98
CA LYS A 314 13.44 20.62 -17.75
C LYS A 314 14.45 19.49 -17.98
N LEU A 315 14.19 18.61 -18.96
CA LEU A 315 15.04 17.46 -19.24
C LEU A 315 16.50 17.86 -19.58
N PRO A 316 16.77 18.88 -20.42
CA PRO A 316 18.13 19.32 -20.71
C PRO A 316 18.86 19.85 -19.47
N THR A 317 18.18 20.61 -18.61
CA THR A 317 18.75 21.12 -17.35
C THR A 317 19.12 19.98 -16.39
N ILE A 318 18.27 18.96 -16.28
CA ILE A 318 18.54 17.77 -15.44
C ILE A 318 19.73 16.98 -16.02
N LYS A 319 19.80 16.80 -17.34
CA LYS A 319 20.91 16.11 -18.02
C LYS A 319 22.24 16.84 -17.82
N ASN A 320 22.28 18.15 -18.01
CA ASN A 320 23.50 18.94 -17.77
C ASN A 320 23.94 18.86 -16.31
N SER A 321 22.99 18.95 -15.37
CA SER A 321 23.26 18.80 -13.94
C SER A 321 23.87 17.44 -13.61
N TYR A 322 23.48 16.37 -14.30
CA TYR A 322 24.07 15.04 -14.09
C TYR A 322 25.55 15.01 -14.45
N ASN A 323 25.94 15.57 -15.60
CA ASN A 323 27.34 15.58 -16.03
C ASN A 323 28.24 16.36 -15.06
N ASP A 324 27.73 17.47 -14.50
CA ASP A 324 28.44 18.28 -13.51
C ASP A 324 28.51 17.59 -12.13
N PHE A 325 27.45 16.86 -11.72
CA PHE A 325 27.39 16.18 -10.41
C PHE A 325 28.00 14.77 -10.39
N TYR A 326 28.06 14.06 -11.52
CA TYR A 326 28.49 12.66 -11.58
C TYR A 326 30.01 12.50 -11.39
N LEU A 327 30.77 13.56 -11.69
CA LEU A 327 32.21 13.64 -11.39
C LEU A 327 32.49 13.80 -9.88
N ASP A 328 31.55 14.34 -9.10
CA ASP A 328 31.80 14.74 -7.70
C ASP A 328 30.98 13.93 -6.66
N SER A 329 29.82 13.37 -7.05
CA SER A 329 28.89 12.75 -6.10
C SER A 329 28.86 11.21 -6.17
N THR A 330 29.39 10.59 -5.12
CA THR A 330 29.29 9.15 -4.82
C THR A 330 27.87 8.66 -4.49
N ILE A 331 26.85 9.51 -4.64
CA ILE A 331 25.51 9.34 -4.10
C ILE A 331 24.60 8.50 -5.01
N TYR A 332 24.90 8.39 -6.30
CA TYR A 332 24.09 7.61 -7.25
C TYR A 332 24.70 6.26 -7.61
N LYS A 333 25.94 5.99 -7.15
CA LYS A 333 26.60 4.69 -7.32
C LYS A 333 25.87 3.61 -6.52
N MET A 334 25.09 2.78 -7.23
CA MET A 334 24.24 1.70 -6.72
C MET A 334 25.05 0.44 -6.46
N ASP A 335 26.15 0.27 -7.20
CA ASP A 335 27.11 -0.84 -7.15
C ASP A 335 28.16 -0.70 -6.02
N LYS A 336 28.49 0.54 -5.62
CA LYS A 336 29.47 0.80 -4.56
C LYS A 336 28.94 0.33 -3.21
N THR A 337 29.46 -0.79 -2.75
CA THR A 337 29.29 -1.27 -1.38
C THR A 337 30.09 -0.40 -0.42
N TRP A 338 29.43 0.52 0.25
CA TRP A 338 30.00 1.16 1.43
C TRP A 338 29.79 0.21 2.60
N ILE A 339 30.86 -0.32 3.19
CA ILE A 339 30.73 -1.33 4.25
C ILE A 339 29.84 -0.84 5.43
N ASN A 340 29.79 0.48 5.63
CA ASN A 340 29.03 1.15 6.67
C ASN A 340 27.74 1.83 6.20
N TYR A 341 27.43 1.84 4.90
CA TYR A 341 26.22 2.48 4.36
C TYR A 341 25.60 1.66 3.23
N VAL A 342 24.27 1.59 3.20
CA VAL A 342 23.56 0.88 2.14
C VAL A 342 22.46 1.74 1.56
N ARG A 343 22.07 1.38 0.33
CA ARG A 343 20.83 1.83 -0.31
C ARG A 343 19.90 0.64 -0.39
N ILE A 344 18.67 0.80 0.09
CA ILE A 344 17.64 -0.23 -0.06
C ILE A 344 16.37 0.36 -0.66
N PRO A 345 15.63 -0.41 -1.47
CA PRO A 345 14.26 -0.13 -1.86
C PRO A 345 13.42 0.35 -0.68
N TRP A 346 12.62 1.38 -0.89
CA TRP A 346 11.74 1.97 0.12
C TRP A 346 10.31 2.07 -0.41
N PHE A 347 9.43 1.32 0.22
CA PHE A 347 8.02 1.23 -0.11
C PHE A 347 7.17 1.81 1.01
N CYS A 348 6.14 2.57 0.65
CA CYS A 348 5.13 3.08 1.57
C CYS A 348 3.76 2.55 1.16
N PHE A 349 3.21 1.66 1.96
CA PHE A 349 1.87 1.13 1.77
C PHE A 349 0.85 1.99 2.52
N THR A 350 -0.17 2.41 1.79
CA THR A 350 -1.41 2.99 2.32
C THR A 350 -2.59 2.09 1.98
N PRO A 351 -3.75 2.22 2.62
CA PRO A 351 -4.92 1.42 2.31
C PRO A 351 -5.30 1.45 0.82
N THR A 352 -5.07 2.58 0.14
CA THR A 352 -5.46 2.74 -1.26
C THR A 352 -4.31 2.66 -2.27
N ARG A 353 -3.04 2.78 -1.84
CA ARG A 353 -1.90 2.93 -2.77
C ARG A 353 -0.61 2.27 -2.26
N LEU A 354 0.21 1.85 -3.22
CA LEU A 354 1.64 1.63 -3.02
C LEU A 354 2.40 2.86 -3.53
N ILE A 355 3.09 3.54 -2.62
CA ILE A 355 3.99 4.65 -2.95
C ILE A 355 5.42 4.13 -2.95
N VAL A 356 6.05 4.10 -4.13
CA VAL A 356 7.45 3.71 -4.28
C VAL A 356 8.31 4.96 -4.08
N LYS A 357 9.15 4.95 -3.04
CA LYS A 357 9.97 6.11 -2.64
C LYS A 357 11.38 5.99 -3.24
N PRO A 358 12.18 7.07 -3.27
CA PRO A 358 13.59 6.94 -3.58
C PRO A 358 14.27 5.94 -2.65
N PHE A 359 15.26 5.22 -3.17
CA PHE A 359 16.09 4.31 -2.37
C PHE A 359 16.54 5.00 -1.07
N LYS A 360 16.38 4.30 0.04
CA LYS A 360 16.76 4.80 1.34
C LYS A 360 18.26 4.63 1.53
N PHE A 361 19.00 5.75 1.52
CA PHE A 361 20.38 5.76 2.00
C PHE A 361 20.40 5.74 3.53
N MET A 362 21.04 4.73 4.12
CA MET A 362 21.11 4.58 5.58
C MET A 362 22.38 3.89 6.04
N ARG A 363 22.71 4.04 7.33
CA ARG A 363 23.82 3.33 7.95
C ARG A 363 23.53 1.82 7.94
N SER A 364 24.53 1.03 7.58
CA SER A 364 24.47 -0.41 7.50
C SER A 364 24.30 -1.06 8.89
N ASN A 365 24.00 -2.35 8.88
CA ASN A 365 23.87 -3.20 10.07
C ASN A 365 24.46 -4.59 9.76
N ARG A 366 24.47 -5.48 10.76
CA ARG A 366 25.09 -6.80 10.64
C ARG A 366 24.50 -7.61 9.49
N VAL A 367 23.18 -7.62 9.40
CA VAL A 367 22.43 -8.39 8.40
C VAL A 367 22.72 -7.86 7.00
N PHE A 368 22.70 -6.53 6.83
CA PHE A 368 22.96 -5.90 5.55
C PHE A 368 24.39 -6.14 5.06
N ARG A 369 25.39 -6.22 5.95
CA ARG A 369 26.75 -6.56 5.52
C ARG A 369 26.89 -8.00 5.01
N TYR A 370 25.98 -8.88 5.40
CA TYR A 370 26.03 -10.30 5.05
C TYR A 370 25.15 -10.67 3.85
N VAL A 371 24.00 -10.02 3.72
CA VAL A 371 23.09 -10.26 2.59
C VAL A 371 23.74 -9.83 1.28
N SER A 372 23.85 -10.77 0.33
CA SER A 372 24.35 -10.44 -1.01
C SER A 372 23.38 -9.52 -1.75
N ASN A 373 23.90 -8.50 -2.43
CA ASN A 373 23.12 -7.52 -3.20
C ASN A 373 21.97 -6.89 -2.39
N VAL A 374 22.30 -6.31 -1.23
CA VAL A 374 21.36 -5.62 -0.32
C VAL A 374 20.39 -4.69 -1.04
N SER A 375 20.88 -3.97 -2.06
CA SER A 375 20.10 -3.01 -2.86
C SER A 375 18.94 -3.65 -3.63
N GLN A 376 18.87 -4.98 -3.73
CA GLN A 376 17.77 -5.67 -4.39
C GLN A 376 17.12 -6.71 -3.47
N SER A 377 17.87 -7.30 -2.54
CA SER A 377 17.38 -8.35 -1.66
C SER A 377 16.70 -7.82 -0.40
N MET A 378 17.02 -6.61 0.06
CA MET A 378 16.36 -6.01 1.23
C MET A 378 15.40 -4.90 0.80
N ALA A 379 14.29 -4.75 1.51
CA ALA A 379 13.38 -3.62 1.33
C ALA A 379 13.00 -3.00 2.68
N LEU A 380 12.96 -1.66 2.73
CA LEU A 380 12.33 -0.93 3.81
C LEU A 380 10.86 -0.69 3.45
N VAL A 381 9.96 -1.17 4.30
CA VAL A 381 8.53 -1.03 4.10
C VAL A 381 7.96 -0.21 5.24
N GLU A 382 7.21 0.84 4.92
CA GLU A 382 6.45 1.61 5.89
C GLU A 382 4.95 1.55 5.63
N PHE A 383 4.19 1.62 6.70
CA PHE A 383 2.74 1.61 6.67
C PHE A 383 2.21 2.95 7.15
N ARG A 384 1.37 3.58 6.32
CA ARG A 384 0.76 4.89 6.58
C ARG A 384 -0.74 4.83 6.28
N ASP A 385 -1.52 5.77 6.81
CA ASP A 385 -2.83 6.06 6.22
C ASP A 385 -2.69 6.83 4.90
N ASP A 386 -3.81 7.05 4.20
CA ASP A 386 -3.81 7.78 2.93
C ASP A 386 -3.49 9.28 3.09
N THR A 387 -3.48 9.82 4.31
CA THR A 387 -3.04 11.18 4.63
C THR A 387 -1.53 11.25 4.91
N GLY A 388 -0.85 10.11 4.97
CA GLY A 388 0.58 9.99 5.30
C GLY A 388 0.87 9.86 6.80
N SER A 389 -0.14 9.72 7.66
CA SER A 389 0.04 9.58 9.10
C SER A 389 0.58 8.19 9.47
N ALA A 390 1.36 8.15 10.56
CA ALA A 390 1.83 6.94 11.21
C ALA A 390 0.79 6.32 12.16
N TYR A 391 -0.38 6.95 12.31
CA TYR A 391 -1.40 6.56 13.27
C TYR A 391 -2.10 5.28 12.82
N PHE A 392 -2.19 4.29 13.70
CA PHE A 392 -2.94 3.07 13.43
C PHE A 392 -4.40 3.26 13.81
N SER A 393 -5.25 3.44 12.79
CA SER A 393 -6.65 3.09 12.93
C SER A 393 -6.78 1.55 13.06
N LYS A 394 -7.91 1.04 13.58
CA LYS A 394 -8.12 -0.41 13.71
C LYS A 394 -8.03 -1.12 12.35
N GLU A 395 -8.41 -0.42 11.29
CA GLU A 395 -8.43 -0.89 9.90
C GLU A 395 -6.99 -1.11 9.38
N LEU A 396 -6.05 -0.23 9.74
CA LEU A 396 -4.64 -0.38 9.36
C LEU A 396 -3.94 -1.57 10.04
N VAL A 397 -4.43 -2.04 11.19
CA VAL A 397 -3.86 -3.21 11.87
C VAL A 397 -4.08 -4.48 11.04
N ALA A 398 -5.27 -4.64 10.46
CA ALA A 398 -5.56 -5.78 9.58
C ALA A 398 -4.71 -5.74 8.31
N PHE A 399 -4.56 -4.54 7.74
CA PHE A 399 -3.69 -4.27 6.59
C PHE A 399 -2.23 -4.62 6.87
N LEU A 400 -1.68 -4.14 7.99
CA LEU A 400 -0.32 -4.47 8.43
C LEU A 400 -0.12 -5.97 8.62
N LYS A 401 -1.03 -6.63 9.37
CA LYS A 401 -0.96 -8.08 9.63
C LYS A 401 -0.90 -8.88 8.35
N TYR A 402 -1.67 -8.47 7.34
CA TYR A 402 -1.65 -9.13 6.06
C TYR A 402 -0.24 -9.12 5.45
N TYR A 403 0.42 -7.95 5.32
CA TYR A 403 1.71 -7.85 4.64
C TYR A 403 2.83 -8.50 5.45
N LEU A 404 2.75 -8.43 6.79
CA LEU A 404 3.69 -9.13 7.66
C LEU A 404 3.60 -10.66 7.51
N ASN A 405 2.43 -11.20 7.18
CA ASN A 405 2.23 -12.64 7.02
C ASN A 405 2.53 -13.14 5.60
N ASN A 406 2.23 -12.35 4.57
CA ASN A 406 2.24 -12.80 3.17
C ASN A 406 3.35 -12.18 2.32
N GLY A 407 3.99 -11.11 2.79
CA GLY A 407 4.90 -10.34 1.95
C GLY A 407 4.18 -9.53 0.86
N PHE A 408 4.92 -9.13 -0.16
CA PHE A 408 4.41 -8.49 -1.37
C PHE A 408 5.33 -8.74 -2.57
N TRP A 409 4.75 -8.74 -3.77
CA TRP A 409 5.54 -8.82 -5.00
C TRP A 409 5.84 -7.43 -5.55
N PHE A 410 7.05 -7.27 -6.09
CA PHE A 410 7.46 -6.11 -6.86
C PHE A 410 8.27 -6.59 -8.08
N GLY A 411 7.67 -6.48 -9.27
CA GLY A 411 8.19 -7.16 -10.46
C GLY A 411 8.21 -8.68 -10.23
N ASN A 412 9.35 -9.30 -10.48
CA ASN A 412 9.58 -10.74 -10.25
C ASN A 412 10.14 -11.05 -8.85
N ARG A 413 10.14 -10.09 -7.92
CA ARG A 413 10.71 -10.26 -6.57
C ARG A 413 9.61 -10.36 -5.53
N HIS A 414 9.62 -11.43 -4.74
CA HIS A 414 8.73 -11.58 -3.58
C HIS A 414 9.45 -11.16 -2.31
N TYR A 415 9.04 -10.03 -1.74
CA TYR A 415 9.57 -9.54 -0.48
C TYR A 415 8.71 -10.05 0.67
N ILE A 416 9.29 -10.87 1.55
CA ILE A 416 8.65 -11.38 2.76
C ILE A 416 9.16 -10.66 4.00
N TYR A 417 8.32 -10.55 5.03
CA TYR A 417 8.73 -9.88 6.27
C TYR A 417 9.91 -10.61 6.92
N LEU A 418 10.96 -9.84 7.23
CA LEU A 418 12.11 -10.35 7.97
C LEU A 418 12.05 -9.88 9.42
N HIS A 419 12.34 -8.60 9.67
CA HIS A 419 12.41 -8.03 11.01
C HIS A 419 12.33 -6.49 10.96
N HIS A 420 12.70 -5.81 12.04
CA HIS A 420 12.72 -4.35 12.13
C HIS A 420 13.83 -3.90 13.08
N ALA A 421 14.29 -2.66 12.99
CA ALA A 421 15.07 -2.05 14.07
C ALA A 421 14.14 -1.49 15.16
N GLN A 422 14.58 -1.46 16.41
CA GLN A 422 13.77 -0.90 17.51
C GLN A 422 13.35 0.55 17.28
N SER A 423 14.20 1.37 16.65
CA SER A 423 13.88 2.75 16.28
C SER A 423 12.78 2.83 15.20
N GLN A 424 12.69 1.84 14.32
CA GLN A 424 11.77 1.81 13.20
C GLN A 424 10.33 1.43 13.61
N VAL A 425 10.16 0.67 14.68
CA VAL A 425 8.81 0.34 15.19
C VAL A 425 8.01 1.60 15.51
N ARG A 426 8.66 2.65 16.02
CA ARG A 426 8.02 3.95 16.27
C ARG A 426 7.58 4.62 14.97
N GLN A 427 8.34 4.43 13.89
CA GLN A 427 8.07 4.99 12.57
C GLN A 427 7.20 4.09 11.68
N LYS A 428 6.73 2.94 12.20
CA LYS A 428 5.96 1.92 11.46
C LYS A 428 6.71 1.37 10.24
N GLN A 429 8.00 1.17 10.43
CA GLN A 429 8.93 0.71 9.41
C GLN A 429 9.44 -0.70 9.72
N PHE A 430 9.53 -1.52 8.69
CA PHE A 430 9.89 -2.92 8.76
C PHE A 430 10.80 -3.28 7.60
N TYR A 431 11.71 -4.23 7.83
CA TYR A 431 12.56 -4.80 6.80
C TYR A 431 11.91 -6.06 6.23
N PHE A 432 11.84 -6.10 4.91
CA PHE A 432 11.42 -7.25 4.14
C PHE A 432 12.63 -7.77 3.36
N TYR A 433 12.62 -9.06 3.06
CA TYR A 433 13.69 -9.78 2.39
C TYR A 433 13.12 -10.50 1.17
N CYS A 434 13.80 -10.37 0.03
CA CYS A 434 13.56 -11.17 -1.15
C CYS A 434 14.66 -12.23 -1.18
N GLU A 435 14.24 -13.49 -1.12
CA GLU A 435 15.14 -14.62 -1.33
C GLU A 435 15.69 -14.54 -2.76
N ASP A 436 16.97 -14.87 -2.90
CA ASP A 436 17.64 -14.90 -4.20
C ASP A 436 17.81 -16.38 -4.58
N GLU A 437 17.40 -16.74 -5.80
CA GLU A 437 17.40 -18.14 -6.24
C GLU A 437 18.81 -18.74 -6.11
N GLY A 438 18.92 -19.86 -5.38
CA GLY A 438 20.20 -20.53 -5.11
C GLY A 438 21.04 -19.92 -3.98
N LYS A 439 20.50 -18.98 -3.19
CA LYS A 439 21.19 -18.37 -2.04
C LYS A 439 20.48 -18.64 -0.70
N MET A 440 20.75 -17.79 0.29
CA MET A 440 20.26 -17.86 1.67
C MET A 440 18.73 -17.67 1.72
N THR A 441 17.99 -18.62 2.29
CA THR A 441 16.57 -18.45 2.62
C THR A 441 16.40 -17.59 3.87
N ARG A 442 15.18 -17.10 4.11
CA ARG A 442 14.84 -16.34 5.32
C ARG A 442 15.13 -17.14 6.59
N GLU A 443 14.82 -18.44 6.62
CA GLU A 443 15.09 -19.32 7.77
C GLU A 443 16.58 -19.47 8.02
N THR A 444 17.36 -19.68 6.95
CA THR A 444 18.82 -19.79 7.08
C THR A 444 19.47 -18.47 7.48
N LEU A 445 18.92 -17.33 7.03
CA LEU A 445 19.35 -16.00 7.47
C LEU A 445 19.03 -15.76 8.94
N GLU A 446 17.84 -16.14 9.41
CA GLU A 446 17.47 -16.05 10.83
C GLU A 446 18.33 -16.95 11.71
N SER A 447 18.62 -18.18 11.26
CA SER A 447 19.53 -19.09 11.96
C SER A 447 20.95 -18.51 12.03
N TRP A 448 21.40 -17.87 10.95
CA TRP A 448 22.69 -17.17 10.92
C TRP A 448 22.75 -16.00 11.90
N MET A 449 21.65 -15.29 12.14
CA MET A 449 21.62 -14.16 13.07
C MET A 449 21.94 -14.55 14.53
N GLY A 450 21.59 -15.78 14.93
CA GLY A 450 21.86 -16.33 16.26
C GLY A 450 20.77 -17.32 16.72
N ASN A 451 21.00 -17.94 17.88
CA ASN A 451 20.00 -18.79 18.53
C ASN A 451 19.19 -17.96 19.55
N PHE A 452 17.87 -17.92 19.35
CA PHE A 452 16.93 -17.15 20.17
C PHE A 452 15.98 -18.00 21.00
N ASP A 453 16.17 -19.33 21.03
CA ASP A 453 15.21 -20.29 21.60
C ASP A 453 15.14 -20.23 23.13
N ASP A 454 16.21 -19.73 23.76
CA ASP A 454 16.31 -19.60 25.21
C ASP A 454 15.39 -18.49 25.78
N GLU A 455 14.89 -17.54 24.97
CA GLU A 455 14.01 -16.44 25.43
C GLU A 455 12.55 -16.69 25.12
N ARG A 456 11.76 -17.01 26.15
CA ARG A 456 10.33 -17.31 26.00
C ARG A 456 9.43 -16.08 26.00
N LEU A 457 9.87 -14.94 26.55
CA LEU A 457 9.01 -13.75 26.61
C LEU A 457 8.99 -13.05 25.23
N PRO A 458 7.84 -12.98 24.53
CA PRO A 458 7.79 -12.53 23.13
C PRO A 458 8.40 -11.16 22.88
N ALA A 459 8.17 -10.21 23.81
CA ALA A 459 8.73 -8.87 23.72
C ALA A 459 10.27 -8.85 23.82
N LYS A 460 10.84 -9.66 24.74
CA LYS A 460 12.30 -9.79 24.86
C LYS A 460 12.88 -10.60 23.70
N ASN A 461 12.20 -11.65 23.25
CA ASN A 461 12.63 -12.45 22.11
C ASN A 461 12.74 -11.58 20.85
N THR A 462 11.70 -10.80 20.56
CA THR A 462 11.69 -9.81 19.46
C THR A 462 12.81 -8.79 19.62
N ALA A 463 13.05 -8.27 20.84
CA ALA A 463 14.14 -7.34 21.08
C ALA A 463 15.54 -7.94 20.83
N ARG A 464 15.72 -9.25 21.05
CA ARG A 464 16.96 -9.98 20.79
C ARG A 464 17.14 -10.25 19.28
N ARG A 465 16.09 -10.74 18.62
CA ARG A 465 16.07 -10.98 17.16
C ARG A 465 16.32 -9.72 16.34
N THR A 466 15.88 -8.56 16.84
CA THR A 466 16.07 -7.28 16.15
C THR A 466 17.43 -6.62 16.42
N GLN A 467 18.23 -7.16 17.35
CA GLN A 467 19.53 -6.60 17.70
C GLN A 467 20.51 -6.50 16.51
N PRO A 468 20.65 -7.51 15.62
CA PRO A 468 21.51 -7.46 14.44
C PRO A 468 21.14 -6.35 13.43
N PHE A 469 19.90 -5.83 13.48
CA PHE A 469 19.44 -4.72 12.64
C PHE A 469 19.79 -3.33 13.21
N SER A 470 20.48 -3.27 14.35
CA SER A 470 20.98 -2.01 14.89
C SER A 470 21.97 -1.36 13.91
N SER A 471 21.76 -0.10 13.58
CA SER A 471 22.70 0.67 12.78
C SER A 471 24.06 0.72 13.47
N THR A 472 25.07 0.19 12.80
CA THR A 472 26.40 -0.02 13.36
C THR A 472 27.46 0.12 12.27
N GLU A 473 28.64 0.55 12.69
CA GLU A 473 29.85 0.55 11.87
C GLU A 473 30.65 -0.71 12.18
N VAL A 474 31.08 -1.40 11.13
CA VAL A 474 31.95 -2.57 11.30
C VAL A 474 33.34 -2.10 11.64
N THR A 475 34.00 -2.83 12.54
CA THR A 475 35.36 -2.49 12.98
C THR A 475 36.32 -3.63 12.63
N ILE A 476 36.68 -4.44 13.61
CA ILE A 476 37.59 -5.58 13.46
C ILE A 476 36.90 -6.88 13.91
N GLU A 477 37.41 -8.00 13.42
CA GLU A 477 37.14 -9.30 14.01
C GLU A 477 38.02 -9.51 15.23
N ILE A 478 37.42 -9.99 16.33
CA ILE A 478 38.11 -10.28 17.59
C ILE A 478 37.95 -11.76 17.87
N ASP A 479 39.04 -12.51 17.70
CA ASP A 479 39.10 -13.94 18.00
C ASP A 479 38.65 -14.18 19.44
N ARG A 480 37.75 -15.16 19.64
CA ARG A 480 37.27 -15.59 20.96
C ARG A 480 38.40 -15.93 21.93
N LYS A 481 39.59 -16.31 21.44
CA LYS A 481 40.79 -16.52 22.25
C LYS A 481 41.21 -15.26 23.03
N LEU A 482 40.98 -14.07 22.47
CA LEU A 482 41.24 -12.76 23.10
C LEU A 482 40.11 -12.33 24.05
N VAL A 483 38.97 -13.02 24.02
CA VAL A 483 37.79 -12.67 24.81
C VAL A 483 37.72 -13.51 26.08
N ASP A 484 37.33 -12.89 27.19
CA ASP A 484 37.02 -13.59 28.44
C ASP A 484 35.68 -13.13 29.02
N VAL A 485 35.01 -14.02 29.76
CA VAL A 485 33.73 -13.74 30.40
C VAL A 485 33.94 -13.60 31.90
N ILE A 486 33.77 -12.38 32.42
CA ILE A 486 33.93 -12.07 33.85
C ILE A 486 32.57 -11.91 34.53
N PRO A 487 32.43 -12.26 35.83
CA PRO A 487 31.15 -12.20 36.53
C PRO A 487 30.67 -10.76 36.72
N ASP A 488 29.37 -10.50 36.62
CA ASP A 488 28.78 -9.20 36.99
C ASP A 488 29.08 -8.84 38.46
N LEU A 489 29.42 -7.57 38.72
CA LEU A 489 29.59 -7.06 40.08
C LEU A 489 28.22 -6.77 40.68
N ARG A 490 27.88 -7.47 41.76
CA ARG A 490 26.59 -7.38 42.43
C ARG A 490 26.74 -7.05 43.91
N THR A 491 25.69 -6.53 44.51
CA THR A 491 25.57 -6.48 45.98
C THR A 491 25.63 -7.90 46.56
N THR A 492 26.01 -8.02 47.83
CA THR A 492 26.10 -9.31 48.54
C THR A 492 24.78 -10.07 48.57
N ASP A 493 23.65 -9.35 48.60
CA ASP A 493 22.29 -9.90 48.50
C ASP A 493 21.84 -10.20 47.06
N GLY A 494 22.67 -9.89 46.05
CA GLY A 494 22.38 -10.07 44.62
C GLY A 494 21.37 -9.08 44.02
N LYS A 495 20.83 -8.15 44.83
CA LYS A 495 19.72 -7.26 44.46
C LYS A 495 20.08 -6.26 43.36
N TYR A 496 21.30 -5.71 43.38
CA TYR A 496 21.74 -4.72 42.41
C TYR A 496 22.95 -5.22 41.62
N ASN A 497 22.96 -4.94 40.32
CA ASN A 497 24.12 -5.17 39.44
C ASN A 497 24.76 -3.82 39.10
N PHE A 498 26.00 -3.61 39.52
CA PHE A 498 26.77 -2.38 39.28
C PHE A 498 27.43 -2.34 37.89
N THR A 499 27.48 -3.47 37.18
CA THR A 499 28.14 -3.59 35.88
C THR A 499 27.21 -4.11 34.78
N ASP A 500 25.90 -3.91 34.94
CA ASP A 500 24.91 -4.37 33.95
C ASP A 500 25.21 -3.76 32.57
N GLY A 501 25.61 -4.63 31.64
CA GLY A 501 25.94 -4.22 30.28
C GLY A 501 27.29 -3.54 30.10
N VAL A 502 28.22 -3.63 31.08
CA VAL A 502 29.53 -2.95 31.04
C VAL A 502 30.69 -3.94 31.00
N GLY A 503 31.43 -3.97 29.90
CA GLY A 503 32.66 -4.72 29.72
C GLY A 503 33.93 -3.85 29.74
N GLN A 504 35.08 -4.47 29.45
CA GLN A 504 36.39 -3.80 29.43
C GLN A 504 37.19 -4.21 28.20
N ILE A 505 38.05 -3.33 27.70
CA ILE A 505 38.91 -3.59 26.53
C ILE A 505 40.31 -3.03 26.76
N SER A 506 41.34 -3.74 26.29
CA SER A 506 42.73 -3.25 26.30
C SER A 506 42.87 -1.96 25.47
N SER A 507 43.85 -1.12 25.79
CA SER A 507 44.21 0.05 25.00
C SER A 507 44.60 -0.35 23.57
N ASP A 508 45.37 -1.43 23.41
CA ASP A 508 45.84 -1.92 22.11
C ASP A 508 44.69 -2.25 21.17
N LEU A 509 43.77 -3.13 21.61
CA LEU A 509 42.59 -3.51 20.84
C LEU A 509 41.65 -2.31 20.58
N ASN A 510 41.56 -1.37 21.52
CA ASN A 510 40.80 -0.13 21.30
C ASN A 510 41.45 0.75 20.22
N HIS A 511 42.78 0.85 20.17
CA HIS A 511 43.49 1.55 19.08
C HIS A 511 43.25 0.88 17.72
N MET A 512 43.26 -0.45 17.66
CA MET A 512 42.94 -1.18 16.43
C MET A 512 41.54 -0.88 15.93
N ILE A 513 40.54 -0.82 16.82
CA ILE A 513 39.17 -0.41 16.47
C ILE A 513 39.17 1.01 15.91
N HIS A 514 39.84 1.97 16.55
CA HIS A 514 39.88 3.36 16.09
C HIS A 514 40.56 3.50 14.72
N LYS A 515 41.67 2.79 14.52
CA LYS A 515 42.37 2.74 13.22
C LYS A 515 41.47 2.18 12.12
N SER A 516 40.67 1.14 12.42
CA SER A 516 39.74 0.54 11.45
C SER A 516 38.64 1.48 10.97
N ILE A 517 38.27 2.48 11.77
CA ILE A 517 37.27 3.51 11.41
C ILE A 517 37.91 4.82 10.95
N GLY A 518 39.19 4.78 10.58
CA GLY A 518 39.91 5.91 9.98
C GLY A 518 40.44 6.96 10.95
N ILE A 519 40.46 6.68 12.26
CA ILE A 519 41.04 7.60 13.25
C ILE A 519 42.56 7.40 13.29
N ASN A 520 43.30 8.48 13.07
CA ASN A 520 44.75 8.45 13.05
C ASN A 520 45.34 8.62 14.46
N VAL A 521 45.40 7.49 15.17
CA VAL A 521 45.96 7.41 16.53
C VAL A 521 47.42 7.87 16.56
N GLU A 522 48.21 7.56 15.52
CA GLU A 522 49.63 7.91 15.42
C GLU A 522 49.84 9.44 15.31
N LYS A 523 48.88 10.16 14.72
CA LYS A 523 48.86 11.63 14.66
C LYS A 523 48.21 12.28 15.89
N GLY A 524 47.91 11.52 16.94
CA GLY A 524 47.31 12.03 18.17
C GLY A 524 45.84 12.40 18.06
N GLU A 525 45.12 11.87 17.06
CA GLU A 525 43.67 12.06 16.98
C GLU A 525 42.96 11.44 18.20
N TYR A 526 41.82 12.02 18.56
CA TYR A 526 41.11 11.63 19.79
C TYR A 526 40.60 10.18 19.73
N VAL A 527 41.15 9.37 20.63
CA VAL A 527 40.71 8.00 20.93
C VAL A 527 39.68 8.01 22.06
N SER A 528 38.52 7.41 21.80
CA SER A 528 37.43 7.28 22.75
C SER A 528 37.76 6.25 23.82
N SER A 529 37.51 6.59 25.08
CA SER A 529 37.72 5.72 26.24
C SER A 529 36.55 4.77 26.53
N VAL A 530 35.37 5.06 25.97
CA VAL A 530 34.18 4.22 26.10
C VAL A 530 33.51 4.03 24.74
N LEU A 531 33.20 2.79 24.40
CA LEU A 531 32.52 2.41 23.17
C LEU A 531 31.21 1.71 23.49
N GLN A 532 30.13 2.07 22.79
CA GLN A 532 28.88 1.31 22.77
C GLN A 532 28.92 0.33 21.61
N ILE A 533 28.80 -0.97 21.90
CA ILE A 533 29.12 -2.03 20.94
C ILE A 533 27.99 -3.05 20.73
N ARG A 534 28.15 -3.84 19.67
CA ARG A 534 27.60 -5.18 19.50
C ARG A 534 28.77 -6.14 19.20
N TYR A 535 28.75 -7.32 19.82
CA TYR A 535 29.74 -8.37 19.58
C TYR A 535 29.07 -9.73 19.77
N GLY A 536 28.88 -10.49 18.69
CA GLY A 536 28.02 -11.68 18.73
C GLY A 536 26.62 -11.33 19.27
N GLY A 537 26.17 -12.05 20.30
CA GLY A 537 24.93 -11.78 21.02
C GLY A 537 25.04 -10.70 22.10
N CYS A 538 26.25 -10.18 22.35
CA CYS A 538 26.50 -9.19 23.37
C CYS A 538 26.09 -7.77 22.92
N LYS A 539 25.46 -7.04 23.83
CA LYS A 539 25.12 -5.62 23.71
C LYS A 539 25.50 -4.91 25.00
N GLY A 540 26.17 -3.78 24.87
CA GLY A 540 26.54 -2.96 26.02
C GLY A 540 27.55 -1.87 25.69
N THR A 541 28.25 -1.44 26.71
CA THR A 541 29.38 -0.51 26.65
C THR A 541 30.65 -1.20 27.11
N ILE A 542 31.78 -0.86 26.51
CA ILE A 542 33.11 -1.29 26.93
C ILE A 542 33.95 -0.07 27.23
N ALA A 543 34.70 -0.11 28.34
CA ALA A 543 35.62 0.94 28.75
C ALA A 543 37.06 0.45 28.64
N ILE A 544 38.00 1.35 28.30
CA ILE A 544 39.42 0.99 28.26
C ILE A 544 39.89 0.57 29.66
N ASN A 545 40.60 -0.56 29.72
CA ASN A 545 41.37 -1.01 30.86
C ASN A 545 42.81 -1.29 30.41
N PRO A 546 43.76 -0.38 30.65
CA PRO A 546 45.16 -0.55 30.23
C PRO A 546 45.87 -1.75 30.86
N GLN A 547 45.34 -2.32 31.96
CA GLN A 547 45.92 -3.50 32.59
C GLN A 547 45.78 -4.78 31.74
N LEU A 548 44.98 -4.72 30.67
CA LEU A 548 44.80 -5.79 29.69
C LEU A 548 45.82 -5.75 28.55
N ASP A 549 46.59 -4.67 28.42
CA ASP A 549 47.62 -4.54 27.38
C ASP A 549 48.69 -5.63 27.55
N GLY A 550 49.09 -6.25 26.44
CA GLY A 550 50.01 -7.40 26.43
C GLY A 550 49.48 -8.70 27.05
N LYS A 551 48.23 -8.75 27.56
CA LYS A 551 47.62 -9.98 28.08
C LYS A 551 47.04 -10.83 26.95
N LYS A 552 46.91 -12.15 27.22
CA LYS A 552 46.22 -13.09 26.32
C LYS A 552 44.74 -12.75 26.12
N LYS A 553 44.11 -12.19 27.16
CA LYS A 553 42.70 -11.75 27.16
C LYS A 553 42.67 -10.23 27.11
N GLN A 554 42.08 -9.68 26.05
CA GLN A 554 42.08 -8.25 25.75
C GLN A 554 40.67 -7.64 25.69
N LEU A 555 39.63 -8.46 25.64
CA LEU A 555 38.23 -8.02 25.73
C LEU A 555 37.52 -8.82 26.82
N LEU A 556 37.05 -8.14 27.86
CA LEU A 556 36.28 -8.73 28.96
C LEU A 556 34.80 -8.39 28.79
N ILE A 557 33.97 -9.42 28.64
CA ILE A 557 32.51 -9.29 28.56
C ILE A 557 31.84 -9.89 29.80
N ARG A 558 30.57 -9.56 30.04
CA ARG A 558 29.81 -10.03 31.20
C ARG A 558 28.56 -10.81 30.81
N PRO A 559 28.05 -11.71 31.67
CA PRO A 559 26.77 -12.40 31.46
C PRO A 559 25.62 -11.43 31.15
N SER A 560 25.53 -10.31 31.87
CA SER A 560 24.54 -9.26 31.62
C SER A 560 24.58 -8.68 30.21
N MET A 561 25.72 -8.71 29.51
CA MET A 561 25.84 -8.21 28.14
C MET A 561 25.28 -9.20 27.12
N ASN A 562 25.41 -10.50 27.36
CA ASN A 562 25.06 -11.55 26.40
C ASN A 562 23.53 -11.74 26.35
N LYS A 563 22.90 -11.37 25.23
CA LYS A 563 21.45 -11.41 25.09
C LYS A 563 20.94 -12.67 24.39
N PHE A 564 21.79 -13.39 23.65
CA PHE A 564 21.44 -14.62 22.93
C PHE A 564 22.71 -15.33 22.45
N LYS A 565 22.65 -16.64 22.22
CA LYS A 565 23.83 -17.40 21.76
C LYS A 565 24.12 -17.07 20.30
N CYS A 566 25.37 -16.76 19.97
CA CYS A 566 25.76 -16.28 18.65
C CYS A 566 27.27 -16.44 18.43
N GLU A 567 27.66 -16.88 17.23
CA GLU A 567 29.05 -17.19 16.90
C GLU A 567 29.85 -16.06 16.25
N HIS A 568 29.16 -14.99 15.83
CA HIS A 568 29.78 -13.83 15.19
C HIS A 568 30.88 -13.19 16.04
N GLN A 569 32.07 -13.05 15.45
CA GLN A 569 33.28 -12.52 16.09
C GLN A 569 33.61 -11.07 15.68
N THR A 570 32.81 -10.47 14.80
CA THR A 570 32.99 -9.07 14.42
C THR A 570 32.50 -8.14 15.52
N LEU A 571 33.33 -7.20 15.95
CA LEU A 571 32.91 -6.11 16.82
C LEU A 571 32.32 -4.98 15.99
N GLU A 572 31.15 -4.52 16.38
CA GLU A 572 30.40 -3.49 15.66
C GLU A 572 30.15 -2.29 16.58
N LEU A 573 30.52 -1.11 16.11
CA LEU A 573 30.44 0.12 16.88
C LEU A 573 29.08 0.80 16.66
N CYS A 574 28.32 0.99 17.74
CA CYS A 574 27.11 1.81 17.72
C CYS A 574 27.45 3.30 17.84
N LYS A 575 28.18 3.63 18.92
CA LYS A 575 28.56 4.99 19.31
C LYS A 575 29.88 4.95 20.08
N ARG A 576 30.59 6.07 20.11
CA ARG A 576 31.81 6.26 20.89
C ARG A 576 31.68 7.50 21.77
N SER A 577 32.35 7.51 22.92
CA SER A 577 32.47 8.73 23.73
C SER A 577 33.18 9.82 22.93
N LEU A 578 32.70 11.05 23.02
CA LEU A 578 33.32 12.20 22.37
C LEU A 578 33.78 13.19 23.45
N ARG A 579 34.75 14.06 23.09
CA ARG A 579 35.07 15.22 23.94
C ARG A 579 33.79 16.01 24.20
N ARG A 580 33.57 16.36 25.46
CA ARG A 580 32.46 17.23 25.84
C ARG A 580 32.68 18.56 25.12
N LYS A 581 31.69 18.97 24.33
CA LYS A 581 31.68 20.28 23.67
C LYS A 581 31.50 21.38 24.71
#